data_AF-A0A0R0LRG0-F1
#
_entry.id   AF-A0A0R0LRG0-F1
#
_cell.length_a   1.000
_cell.length_b   1.000
_cell.length_c   1.000
_cell.angle_alpha   90.00
_cell.angle_beta   90.00
_cell.angle_gamma   90.00
#
_symmetry.space_group_name_H-M   'P 1'
#
loop_
_entity.id
_entity.type
_entity.pdbx_description
1 polymer ?
#
loop_
_entity_poly.entity_id
_entity_poly.type
_entity_poly.pdbx_seq_one_letter_code
_entity_poly.pdbx_strand_id
1 'polypeptide(L)'
;LSEKDRHKTAFADGFGNLYQYRKMQQGFKNSSAIFQKGMNIVLQGLINKVCFFYLDDILIFGETLDELKKNEQTVKNCLDKFKLIVNDEKSIWGQTEIEFLGYKISLIRFYQLKVVHLVF
;
A
#
# COMPACT_ATOMS: atom_id res chain seq x y z
N LEU A 1 -6.37 10.62 10.55
CA LEU A 1 -6.46 12.11 10.50
C LEU A 1 -6.81 12.64 11.89
N SER A 2 -6.01 13.55 12.44
CA SER A 2 -6.27 14.17 13.75
C SER A 2 -7.62 14.87 13.75
N GLU A 3 -8.40 14.74 14.83
CA GLU A 3 -9.73 15.37 14.92
C GLU A 3 -9.66 16.89 14.79
N LYS A 4 -8.58 17.49 15.31
CA LYS A 4 -8.32 18.94 15.24
C LYS A 4 -8.11 19.43 13.81
N ASP A 5 -7.71 18.55 12.88
CA ASP A 5 -7.44 18.91 11.49
C ASP A 5 -8.56 18.51 10.52
N ARG A 6 -9.59 17.77 10.97
CA ARG A 6 -10.68 17.30 10.09
C ARG A 6 -11.43 18.45 9.42
N HIS A 7 -11.68 19.55 10.14
CA HIS A 7 -12.38 20.71 9.60
C HIS A 7 -11.66 21.35 8.39
N LYS A 8 -10.34 21.20 8.28
CA LYS A 8 -9.54 21.68 7.14
C LYS A 8 -9.81 20.90 5.85
N THR A 9 -10.50 19.77 5.96
CA THR A 9 -10.83 18.87 4.87
C THR A 9 -12.31 18.98 4.47
N ALA A 10 -12.98 20.06 4.86
CA ALA A 10 -14.38 20.27 4.57
C ALA A 10 -14.64 20.47 3.08
N PHE A 11 -15.74 19.89 2.57
CA PHE A 11 -16.21 20.06 1.21
C PHE A 11 -17.74 20.14 1.20
N ALA A 12 -18.31 20.83 0.20
CA ALA A 12 -19.75 20.89 -0.01
C ALA A 12 -20.18 19.86 -1.06
N ASP A 13 -21.32 19.21 -0.88
CA ASP A 13 -21.97 18.47 -1.97
C ASP A 13 -22.70 19.43 -2.93
N GLY A 14 -23.24 18.88 -4.02
CA GLY A 14 -24.01 19.65 -5.01
C GLY A 14 -25.33 20.24 -4.49
N PHE A 15 -25.72 19.92 -3.26
CA PHE A 15 -26.94 20.41 -2.59
C PHE A 15 -26.63 21.41 -1.46
N GLY A 16 -25.36 21.73 -1.21
CA GLY A 16 -24.92 22.69 -0.21
C GLY A 16 -24.71 22.11 1.20
N ASN A 17 -24.73 20.78 1.38
CA ASN A 17 -24.39 20.16 2.66
C ASN A 17 -22.88 20.11 2.84
N LEU A 18 -22.40 20.46 4.04
CA LEU A 18 -20.98 20.41 4.39
C LEU A 18 -20.60 19.07 5.01
N TYR A 19 -19.59 18.44 4.41
CA TYR A 19 -18.98 17.21 4.91
C TYR A 19 -17.50 17.44 5.19
N GLN A 20 -16.90 16.55 5.97
CA GLN A 20 -15.46 16.54 6.23
C GLN A 20 -14.95 15.10 6.22
N TYR A 21 -13.68 14.91 5.90
CA TYR A 21 -13.09 13.58 5.95
C TYR A 21 -12.73 13.17 7.38
N ARG A 22 -13.02 11.91 7.71
CA ARG A 22 -12.61 11.30 8.98
C ARG A 22 -11.24 10.63 8.88
N LYS A 23 -10.87 10.25 7.65
CA LYS A 23 -9.65 9.54 7.27
C LYS A 23 -8.87 10.36 6.26
N MET A 24 -7.57 10.14 6.18
CA MET A 24 -6.72 10.77 5.19
C MET A 24 -7.08 10.25 3.79
N GLN A 25 -7.39 11.16 2.88
CA GLN A 25 -7.65 10.82 1.49
C GLN A 25 -6.39 10.89 0.64
N GLN A 26 -6.41 10.17 -0.50
CA GLN A 26 -5.48 10.45 -1.59
C GLN A 26 -5.74 11.84 -2.17
N GLY A 27 -4.68 12.50 -2.64
CA GLY A 27 -4.77 13.82 -3.27
C GLY A 27 -4.33 14.99 -2.39
N PHE A 28 -4.16 14.82 -1.07
CA PHE A 28 -3.45 15.86 -0.30
C PHE A 28 -1.96 15.79 -0.53
N LYS A 29 -1.33 16.96 -0.58
CA LYS A 29 0.12 17.13 -0.79
C LYS A 29 0.99 16.24 0.09
N ASN A 30 0.56 15.98 1.32
CA ASN A 30 1.33 15.22 2.30
C ASN A 30 0.83 13.78 2.49
N SER A 31 -0.29 13.38 1.87
CA SER A 31 -0.88 12.05 2.10
C SER A 31 0.08 10.93 1.75
N SER A 32 0.72 11.02 0.58
CA SER A 32 1.70 10.05 0.11
C SER A 32 2.88 9.88 1.07
N ALA A 33 3.45 10.99 1.56
CA ALA A 33 4.59 10.95 2.47
C ALA A 33 4.21 10.36 3.85
N ILE A 34 3.01 10.68 4.34
CA ILE A 34 2.51 10.14 5.60
C ILE A 34 2.21 8.64 5.48
N PHE A 35 1.59 8.22 4.38
CA PHE A 35 1.36 6.80 4.11
C PHE A 35 2.68 6.04 4.01
N GLN A 36 3.66 6.57 3.28
CA GLN A 36 4.97 5.95 3.14
C GLN A 36 5.69 5.81 4.49
N LYS A 37 5.58 6.80 5.38
CA LYS A 37 6.09 6.69 6.76
C LYS A 37 5.38 5.60 7.56
N GLY A 38 4.05 5.50 7.43
CA GLY A 38 3.27 4.42 8.05
C GLY A 38 3.70 3.04 7.56
N MET A 39 3.84 2.87 6.24
CA MET A 39 4.25 1.61 5.62
C MET A 39 5.67 1.18 6.01
N ASN A 40 6.59 2.13 6.22
CA ASN A 40 7.92 1.81 6.76
C ASN A 40 7.84 1.13 8.14
N ILE A 41 6.85 1.48 8.96
CA ILE A 41 6.61 0.86 10.26
C ILE A 41 5.93 -0.50 10.08
N VAL A 42 4.92 -0.59 9.20
CA VAL A 42 4.16 -1.83 8.97
C VAL A 42 5.06 -2.94 8.42
N LEU A 43 5.93 -2.62 7.46
CA LEU A 43 6.83 -3.56 6.80
C LEU A 43 8.23 -3.56 7.42
N GLN A 44 8.38 -3.00 8.62
CA GLN A 44 9.68 -2.89 9.28
C GLN A 44 10.34 -4.28 9.39
N GLY A 45 11.59 -4.37 8.92
CA GLY A 45 12.36 -5.61 8.94
C GLY A 45 12.11 -6.57 7.77
N LEU A 46 11.09 -6.32 6.94
CA LEU A 46 10.79 -7.06 5.70
C LEU A 46 11.30 -6.34 4.43
N ILE A 47 11.35 -5.00 4.51
CA ILE A 47 11.84 -4.13 3.43
C ILE A 47 13.27 -4.54 3.02
N ASN A 48 13.50 -4.64 1.72
CA ASN A 48 14.76 -5.06 1.08
C ASN A 48 15.19 -6.50 1.36
N LYS A 49 14.37 -7.30 2.07
CA LYS A 49 14.64 -8.73 2.29
C LYS A 49 13.67 -9.63 1.53
N VAL A 50 12.39 -9.32 1.64
CA VAL A 50 11.31 -10.11 1.02
C VAL A 50 10.34 -9.24 0.22
N CYS A 51 10.37 -7.92 0.44
CA CYS A 51 9.55 -6.97 -0.31
C CYS A 51 10.22 -5.60 -0.49
N PHE A 52 9.85 -4.92 -1.56
CA PHE A 52 9.99 -3.48 -1.76
C PHE A 52 8.59 -2.85 -1.75
N PHE A 53 8.49 -1.57 -1.41
CA PHE A 53 7.23 -0.86 -1.54
C PHE A 53 7.45 0.57 -1.97
N TYR A 54 6.46 1.12 -2.67
CA TYR A 54 6.42 2.52 -3.04
C TYR A 54 4.97 2.98 -3.11
N LEU A 55 4.64 4.02 -2.33
CA LEU A 55 3.26 4.48 -2.17
C LEU A 55 2.32 3.32 -1.85
N ASP A 56 1.37 3.03 -2.73
CA ASP A 56 0.35 1.99 -2.61
C ASP A 56 0.76 0.63 -3.21
N ASP A 57 1.90 0.54 -3.87
CA ASP A 57 2.38 -0.71 -4.48
C ASP A 57 3.43 -1.39 -3.59
N ILE A 58 3.24 -2.69 -3.33
CA ILE A 58 4.21 -3.56 -2.64
C ILE A 58 4.66 -4.63 -3.62
N LEU A 59 5.95 -4.68 -3.90
CA LEU A 59 6.59 -5.72 -4.69
C LEU A 59 7.16 -6.78 -3.74
N ILE A 60 6.67 -8.00 -3.84
CA ILE A 60 7.15 -9.17 -3.10
C ILE A 60 7.92 -10.06 -4.07
N PHE A 61 9.04 -10.60 -3.60
CA PHE A 61 9.94 -11.36 -4.46
C PHE A 61 10.49 -12.59 -3.73
N GLY A 62 10.93 -13.58 -4.51
CA GLY A 62 11.54 -14.83 -4.03
C GLY A 62 12.18 -15.61 -5.17
N GLU A 63 13.17 -16.45 -4.85
CA GLU A 63 13.90 -17.25 -5.84
C GLU A 63 13.06 -18.45 -6.29
N THR A 64 12.30 -19.03 -5.37
CA THR A 64 11.39 -20.17 -5.63
C THR A 64 9.93 -19.77 -5.43
N LEU A 65 9.01 -20.56 -6.01
CA LEU A 65 7.57 -20.34 -5.80
C LEU A 65 7.15 -20.54 -4.33
N ASP A 66 7.77 -21.48 -3.64
CA ASP A 66 7.47 -21.76 -2.23
C ASP A 66 7.97 -20.63 -1.33
N GLU A 67 9.16 -20.11 -1.61
CA GLU A 67 9.66 -18.92 -0.93
C GLU A 67 8.79 -17.70 -1.21
N LEU A 68 8.37 -17.48 -2.46
CA LEU A 68 7.51 -16.36 -2.83
C LEU A 68 6.17 -16.41 -2.08
N LYS A 69 5.52 -17.58 -2.00
CA LYS A 69 4.29 -17.78 -1.22
C LYS A 69 4.50 -17.55 0.29
N LYS A 70 5.64 -18.00 0.83
CA LYS A 70 5.98 -17.76 2.24
C LYS A 70 6.19 -16.26 2.52
N ASN A 71 6.87 -15.56 1.62
CA ASN A 71 7.10 -14.12 1.69
C ASN A 71 5.78 -13.36 1.59
N GLU A 72 4.90 -13.75 0.65
CA GLU A 72 3.54 -13.23 0.52
C GLU A 72 2.75 -13.35 1.82
N GLN A 73 2.71 -14.54 2.42
CA GLN A 73 1.99 -14.77 3.66
C GLN A 73 2.55 -13.91 4.81
N THR A 74 3.88 -13.75 4.87
CA THR A 74 4.53 -12.91 5.87
C THR A 74 4.12 -11.44 5.73
N VAL A 75 4.09 -10.93 4.49
CA VAL A 75 3.66 -9.56 4.19
C VAL A 75 2.18 -9.37 4.50
N LYS A 76 1.30 -10.28 4.05
CA LYS A 76 -0.15 -10.23 4.35
C LYS A 76 -0.42 -10.22 5.86
N ASN A 77 0.24 -11.08 6.61
CA ASN A 77 0.13 -11.12 8.07
C ASN A 77 0.53 -9.79 8.73
N CYS A 78 1.53 -9.09 8.19
CA CYS A 78 1.90 -7.76 8.67
C CYS A 78 0.84 -6.71 8.30
N LEU A 79 0.31 -6.73 7.08
CA LEU A 79 -0.75 -5.81 6.66
C LEU A 79 -2.02 -5.98 7.52
N ASP A 80 -2.41 -7.22 7.81
CA ASP A 80 -3.59 -7.56 8.61
C ASP A 80 -3.51 -7.00 10.04
N LYS A 81 -2.32 -7.03 10.67
CA LYS A 81 -2.10 -6.44 12.01
C LYS A 81 -2.44 -4.95 12.05
N PHE A 82 -2.25 -4.24 10.94
CA PHE A 82 -2.55 -2.81 10.80
C PHE A 82 -3.87 -2.55 10.07
N LYS A 83 -4.67 -3.59 9.82
CA LYS A 83 -5.97 -3.54 9.12
C LYS A 83 -5.87 -2.95 7.70
N LEU A 84 -4.70 -3.08 7.06
CA LEU A 84 -4.53 -2.69 5.67
C LEU A 84 -5.05 -3.79 4.76
N ILE A 85 -5.72 -3.40 3.68
CA ILE A 85 -6.39 -4.33 2.77
C ILE A 85 -5.71 -4.31 1.42
N VAL A 86 -5.49 -5.49 0.86
CA VAL A 86 -4.97 -5.67 -0.50
C VAL A 86 -6.14 -5.63 -1.49
N ASN A 87 -5.95 -4.94 -2.61
CA ASN A 87 -6.84 -4.98 -3.75
C ASN A 87 -6.43 -6.13 -4.66
N ASP A 88 -7.08 -7.29 -4.52
CA ASP A 88 -6.73 -8.46 -5.32
C ASP A 88 -6.97 -8.24 -6.83
N GLU A 89 -7.99 -7.47 -7.22
CA GLU A 89 -8.30 -7.18 -8.63
C GLU A 89 -7.19 -6.39 -9.34
N LYS A 90 -6.49 -5.52 -8.59
CA LYS A 90 -5.39 -4.71 -9.11
C LYS A 90 -4.01 -5.28 -8.80
N SER A 91 -3.95 -6.40 -8.11
CA SER A 91 -2.69 -7.07 -7.76
C SER A 91 -2.27 -8.03 -8.88
N ILE A 92 -0.97 -8.13 -9.10
CA ILE A 92 -0.36 -8.94 -10.15
C ILE A 92 0.37 -10.11 -9.49
N TRP A 93 0.12 -11.32 -9.99
CA TRP A 93 0.59 -12.55 -9.38
C TRP A 93 1.44 -13.38 -10.35
N GLY A 94 2.49 -14.00 -9.82
CA GLY A 94 3.26 -15.08 -10.44
C GLY A 94 4.17 -14.68 -11.60
N GLN A 95 4.46 -13.39 -11.76
CA GLN A 95 5.18 -12.90 -12.93
C GLN A 95 6.70 -13.08 -12.78
N THR A 96 7.38 -13.39 -13.88
CA THR A 96 8.86 -13.41 -13.96
C THR A 96 9.43 -12.08 -14.46
N GLU A 97 8.58 -11.25 -15.07
CA GLU A 97 8.88 -9.86 -15.44
C GLU A 97 7.70 -9.00 -14.98
N ILE A 98 7.99 -7.87 -14.31
CA ILE A 98 6.97 -6.93 -13.88
C ILE A 98 7.39 -5.50 -14.13
N GLU A 99 6.43 -4.65 -14.49
CA GLU A 99 6.63 -3.21 -14.56
C GLU A 99 6.32 -2.60 -13.19
N PHE A 100 7.35 -2.09 -12.53
CA PHE A 100 7.24 -1.46 -11.23
C PHE A 100 7.86 -0.06 -11.31
N LEU A 101 7.05 0.97 -11.03
CA LEU A 101 7.46 2.39 -11.11
C LEU A 101 8.00 2.83 -12.49
N GLY A 102 7.48 2.23 -13.57
CA GLY A 102 7.94 2.50 -14.93
C GLY A 102 9.26 1.81 -15.30
N TYR A 103 9.78 0.93 -14.43
CA TYR A 103 10.93 0.09 -14.72
C TYR A 103 10.51 -1.36 -14.89
N LYS A 104 11.08 -2.03 -15.89
CA LYS A 104 10.93 -3.47 -16.07
C LYS A 104 11.93 -4.21 -15.19
N ILE A 105 11.42 -5.08 -14.33
CA ILE A 105 12.21 -5.90 -13.42
C ILE A 105 12.04 -7.36 -13.83
N SER A 106 13.13 -8.05 -14.19
CA SER A 106 13.08 -9.38 -14.82
C SER A 106 14.08 -10.41 -14.25
N LEU A 107 14.41 -10.32 -12.96
CA LEU A 107 15.48 -11.13 -12.37
C LEU A 107 15.01 -12.37 -11.59
N ILE A 108 13.78 -12.38 -11.08
CA ILE A 108 13.22 -13.43 -10.22
C ILE A 108 11.68 -13.51 -10.39
N ARG A 109 10.99 -14.30 -9.56
CA ARG A 109 9.52 -14.31 -9.53
C ARG A 109 8.98 -13.23 -8.59
N PHE A 110 7.89 -12.59 -9.00
CA PHE A 110 7.31 -11.44 -8.33
C PHE A 110 5.81 -11.58 -8.09
N TYR A 111 5.35 -11.05 -6.95
CA TYR A 111 3.98 -10.62 -6.74
C TYR A 111 3.98 -9.10 -6.52
N GLN A 112 3.05 -8.39 -7.14
CA GLN A 112 2.80 -6.98 -6.84
C GLN A 112 1.43 -6.86 -6.20
N LEU A 113 1.42 -6.46 -4.94
CA LEU A 113 0.20 -6.19 -4.20
C LEU A 113 -0.11 -4.71 -4.27
N LYS A 114 -1.36 -4.39 -4.58
CA LYS A 114 -1.86 -3.02 -4.50
C LYS A 114 -2.62 -2.84 -3.20
N VAL A 115 -2.13 -2.00 -2.30
CA VAL A 115 -2.76 -1.76 -1.00
C VAL A 115 -3.78 -0.64 -1.12
N VAL A 116 -5.02 -0.92 -0.72
CA VAL A 116 -6.04 0.12 -0.62
C VAL A 116 -5.85 0.87 0.69
N HIS A 117 -5.80 2.20 0.59
CA HIS A 117 -5.90 3.09 1.74
C HIS A 117 -7.31 3.00 2.36
N LEU A 118 -7.57 1.99 3.18
CA LEU A 118 -8.77 1.94 4.01
C LEU A 118 -8.52 2.42 5.44
N VAL A 119 -7.26 2.63 5.84
CA VAL A 119 -6.90 2.92 7.23
C VAL A 119 -5.77 3.95 7.31
N PHE A 120 -6.12 5.23 7.50
CA PHE A 120 -5.43 6.25 8.32
C PHE A 120 -6.33 7.49 8.52
#